data_AF-A0A918NXF1-F1
#
_entry.id   AF-A0A918NXF1-F1
#
_cell.length_a   1.000
_cell.length_b   1.000
_cell.length_c   1.000
_cell.angle_alpha   90.00
_cell.angle_beta   90.00
_cell.angle_gamma   90.00
#
_symmetry.space_group_name_H-M   'P 1'
#
loop_
_entity.id
_entity.type
_entity.pdbx_description
1 polymer ?
#
loop_
_entity_poly.entity_id
_entity_poly.type
_entity_poly.pdbx_seq_one_letter_code
_entity_poly.pdbx_strand_id
1 'polypeptide(L)' 'MQKSQLDYLDKIASDVKNGIEDGVGVLSTGEGLYVALAANRMDLVPGYNIAQALNRLDDGDIEELIKRWKYA' A
#
# COMPACT_ATOMS: atom_id res chain seq x y z
N MET A 1 -9.53 5.23 3.83
CA MET A 1 -10.13 3.89 3.59
C MET A 1 -10.81 3.35 4.85
N GLN A 2 -11.71 2.37 4.74
CA GLN A 2 -12.30 1.71 5.93
C GLN A 2 -11.35 0.64 6.50
N LYS A 3 -11.46 0.33 7.80
CA LYS A 3 -10.56 -0.64 8.46
C LYS A 3 -10.53 -2.02 7.79
N SER A 4 -11.69 -2.56 7.42
CA SER A 4 -11.78 -3.86 6.73
C SER A 4 -11.11 -3.86 5.36
N GLN A 5 -11.09 -2.71 4.69
CA GLN A 5 -10.37 -2.53 3.43
C GLN A 5 -8.87 -2.50 3.68
N LEU A 6 -8.40 -1.76 4.69
CA LEU A 6 -6.99 -1.74 5.08
C LEU A 6 -6.48 -3.12 5.48
N ASP A 7 -7.27 -3.91 6.22
CA ASP A 7 -6.90 -5.29 6.60
C ASP A 7 -6.74 -6.20 5.36
N TYR A 8 -7.56 -5.99 4.33
CA TYR A 8 -7.42 -6.71 3.05
C TYR A 8 -6.16 -6.26 2.29
N LEU A 9 -5.89 -4.95 2.24
CA LEU A 9 -4.69 -4.42 1.60
C LEU A 9 -3.42 -4.86 2.32
N ASP A 10 -3.43 -4.96 3.65
CA ASP A 10 -2.30 -5.44 4.43
C ASP A 10 -1.95 -6.90 4.12
N LYS A 11 -2.98 -7.72 3.88
CA LYS A 11 -2.78 -9.09 3.40
C LYS A 11 -2.08 -9.08 2.04
N ILE A 12 -2.57 -8.29 1.09
CA ILE A 12 -1.94 -8.16 -0.23
C ILE A 12 -0.51 -7.63 -0.11
N ALA A 13 -0.26 -6.62 0.72
CA ALA A 13 1.07 -6.08 0.94
C ALA A 13 2.04 -7.12 1.52
N SER A 14 1.55 -7.98 2.41
CA SER A 14 2.33 -9.11 2.95
C SER A 14 2.67 -10.13 1.86
N ASP A 15 1.69 -10.48 1.02
CA ASP A 15 1.87 -11.41 -0.10
C ASP A 15 2.88 -10.84 -1.12
N VAL A 16 2.73 -9.56 -1.48
CA VAL A 16 3.63 -8.82 -2.38
C VAL A 16 5.05 -8.76 -1.86
N LYS A 17 5.23 -8.50 -0.55
CA LYS A 17 6.55 -8.52 0.10
C LYS A 17 7.24 -9.87 -0.03
N ASN A 18 6.47 -10.96 -0.08
CA ASN A 18 6.96 -12.32 -0.30
C ASN A 18 7.08 -12.70 -1.79
N GLY A 19 6.88 -11.75 -2.71
CA GLY A 19 6.99 -11.96 -4.16
C GLY A 19 5.71 -12.54 -4.79
N ILE A 20 4.59 -12.55 -4.07
CA ILE A 20 3.29 -12.99 -4.59
C ILE A 20 2.50 -11.73 -4.97
N GLU A 21 2.40 -11.46 -6.28
CA GLU A 21 1.76 -10.24 -6.79
C GLU A 21 0.27 -10.43 -7.17
N ASP A 22 -0.30 -11.57 -6.76
CA ASP A 22 -1.71 -11.87 -6.95
C ASP A 22 -2.58 -10.82 -6.21
N GLY A 23 -3.46 -10.16 -6.97
CA GLY A 23 -4.40 -9.18 -6.44
C GLY A 23 -3.97 -7.72 -6.57
N VAL A 24 -2.72 -7.41 -6.95
CA VAL A 24 -2.29 -6.01 -7.18
C VAL A 24 -3.00 -5.40 -8.39
N GLY A 25 -3.24 -6.18 -9.45
CA GLY A 25 -3.82 -5.69 -10.70
C GLY A 25 -5.30 -5.27 -10.64
N VAL A 26 -6.00 -5.57 -9.55
CA VAL A 26 -7.42 -5.19 -9.35
C VAL A 26 -7.59 -3.99 -8.42
N LEU A 27 -6.49 -3.48 -7.85
CA LEU A 27 -6.51 -2.34 -6.94
C LEU A 27 -6.73 -1.03 -7.67
N SER A 28 -7.44 -0.11 -7.03
CA SER A 28 -7.42 1.30 -7.44
C SER A 28 -6.02 1.89 -7.25
N THR A 29 -5.77 3.05 -7.86
CA THR A 29 -4.47 3.74 -7.72
C THR A 29 -4.11 4.01 -6.25
N GLY A 30 -5.06 4.46 -5.42
CA GLY A 30 -4.79 4.74 -4.01
C GLY A 30 -4.45 3.48 -3.21
N GLU A 31 -5.19 2.40 -3.45
CA GLU A 31 -4.94 1.09 -2.82
C GLU A 31 -3.60 0.50 -3.27
N GLY A 32 -3.27 0.59 -4.55
CA GLY A 32 -1.99 0.16 -5.09
C GLY A 32 -0.82 0.94 -4.49
N LEU A 33 -0.97 2.26 -4.32
CA LEU A 33 0.04 3.09 -3.64
C LEU A 33 0.21 2.68 -2.17
N TYR A 34 -0.88 2.42 -1.46
CA TYR A 34 -0.82 1.91 -0.07
C TYR A 34 -0.06 0.60 0.00
N VAL A 35 -0.42 -0.38 -0.83
CA VAL A 35 0.22 -1.71 -0.88
C VAL A 35 1.70 -1.61 -1.27
N ALA A 36 2.03 -0.80 -2.27
CA ALA A 36 3.40 -0.60 -2.72
C ALA A 36 4.28 0.03 -1.63
N LEU A 37 3.76 1.02 -0.90
CA LEU A 37 4.46 1.64 0.24
C LEU A 37 4.63 0.63 1.38
N ALA A 38 3.58 -0.10 1.74
CA ALA A 38 3.61 -1.11 2.81
C ALA A 38 4.60 -2.26 2.52
N ALA A 39 4.63 -2.74 1.28
CA ALA A 39 5.54 -3.80 0.85
C ALA A 39 6.96 -3.31 0.49
N ASN A 40 7.21 -2.01 0.56
CA ASN A 40 8.45 -1.36 0.08
C ASN A 40 8.81 -1.72 -1.38
N ARG A 41 7.78 -1.79 -2.23
CA ARG A 41 7.85 -2.18 -3.65
C ARG A 41 7.27 -1.08 -4.54
N MET A 42 7.91 0.09 -4.53
CA MET A 42 7.52 1.24 -5.35
C MET A 42 7.59 0.96 -6.87
N ASP A 43 8.27 -0.11 -7.29
CA ASP A 43 8.29 -0.59 -8.67
C ASP A 43 6.91 -1.02 -9.20
N LEU A 44 5.97 -1.36 -8.30
CA LEU A 44 4.60 -1.76 -8.67
C LEU A 44 3.70 -0.59 -9.09
N VAL A 45 4.11 0.64 -8.81
CA VAL A 45 3.34 1.86 -9.08
C VAL A 45 4.19 2.84 -9.90
N PRO A 46 4.55 2.47 -11.14
CA PRO A 46 5.42 3.29 -11.97
C PRO A 46 4.78 4.67 -12.21
N GLY A 47 5.60 5.72 -12.05
CA GLY A 47 5.16 7.11 -12.24
C GLY A 47 4.95 7.89 -10.94
N TYR A 48 5.04 7.23 -9.78
CA TYR A 48 5.00 7.88 -8.47
C TYR A 48 6.32 7.71 -7.73
N ASN A 49 6.84 8.79 -7.16
CA ASN A 49 7.82 8.72 -6.08
C ASN A 49 7.12 8.65 -4.71
N ILE A 50 7.87 8.36 -3.64
CA ILE A 50 7.33 8.21 -2.28
C ILE A 50 6.53 9.44 -1.84
N ALA A 51 7.03 10.65 -2.09
CA ALA A 51 6.36 11.88 -1.69
C ALA A 51 5.02 12.07 -2.43
N GLN A 52 4.98 11.77 -3.74
CA GLN A 52 3.77 11.83 -4.53
C GLN A 52 2.76 10.75 -4.11
N ALA A 53 3.24 9.56 -3.76
CA ALA A 53 2.40 8.48 -3.24
C ALA A 53 1.74 8.86 -1.92
N LEU A 54 2.53 9.39 -0.97
CA LEU A 54 2.02 9.88 0.31
C LEU A 54 1.00 11.01 0.12
N ASN A 55 1.28 11.98 -0.75
CA ASN A 55 0.35 13.08 -1.05
C ASN A 55 -0.96 12.62 -1.71
N ARG A 56 -1.03 11.38 -2.19
CA ARG A 56 -2.25 10.81 -2.80
C ARG A 56 -3.12 10.05 -1.80
N LEU A 57 -2.56 9.64 -0.69
CA LEU A 57 -3.29 8.99 0.40
C LEU A 57 -3.93 10.04 1.29
N ASP A 58 -5.08 9.71 1.87
CA ASP A 58 -5.69 10.53 2.91
C ASP A 58 -4.84 10.44 4.19
N ASP A 59 -4.81 11.51 4.99
CA ASP A 59 -3.98 11.57 6.22
C ASP A 59 -4.23 10.37 7.16
N GLY A 60 -5.49 9.93 7.30
CA GLY A 60 -5.84 8.77 8.12
C GLY A 60 -5.30 7.44 7.57
N ASP A 61 -5.14 7.31 6.25
CA ASP A 61 -4.55 6.12 5.64
C ASP A 61 -3.03 6.11 5.81
N ILE A 62 -2.38 7.28 5.78
CA ILE A 62 -0.95 7.42 6.08
C ILE A 62 -0.66 7.07 7.54
N GLU A 63 -1.49 7.55 8.47
CA GLU A 63 -1.37 7.21 9.89
C GLU A 63 -1.49 5.70 10.12
N GLU A 64 -2.49 5.05 9.51
CA GLU A 64 -2.67 3.61 9.63
C GLU A 64 -1.54 2.83 8.93
N LEU A 65 -1.04 3.29 7.78
CA LEU A 65 0.15 2.72 7.11
C LEU A 65 1.36 2.71 8.08
N ILE A 66 1.72 3.86 8.63
CA ILE A 66 2.86 3.98 9.55
C ILE A 66 2.63 3.12 10.78
N LYS A 67 1.43 3.17 11.38
CA LYS A 67 1.11 2.41 12.58
C LYS A 67 1.24 0.90 12.39
N ARG A 68 0.80 0.38 11.24
CA ARG A 68 0.79 -1.05 10.91
C ARG A 68 2.15 -1.54 10.43
N TRP A 69 2.88 -0.72 9.66
CA TRP A 69 4.07 -1.16 8.91
C TRP A 69 5.41 -0.58 9.36
N LYS A 70 5.47 0.32 10.35
CA LYS A 70 6.73 0.95 10.81
C LYS A 70 7.84 -0.01 11.27
N TYR A 71 7.54 -1.28 11.52
CA TYR A 71 8.51 -2.31 11.96
C TYR A 71 8.52 -3.55 11.05
N ALA A 72 7.90 -3.46 9.88
CA ALA A 72 7.71 -4.61 8.99
C ALA A 72 9.00 -5.04 8.30
#